data_AF-A0A949XNA1-F1
#
_entry.id   AF-A0A949XNA1-F1
#
_cell.length_a   1.000
_cell.length_b   1.000
_cell.length_c   1.000
_cell.angle_alpha   90.00
_cell.angle_beta   90.00
_cell.angle_gamma   90.00
#
_symmetry.space_group_name_H-M   'P 1'
#
loop_
_entity.id
_entity.type
_entity.pdbx_description
1 polymer ?
#
loop_
_entity_poly.entity_id
_entity_poly.type
_entity_poly.pdbx_seq_one_letter_code
_entity_poly.pdbx_strand_id
1 'polypeptide(L)'
;MAEFTPADPSASPVLYLRFDATSEPEAWRSASFDDSAWNNAAPIDSIWGPLAASEIPPRMEAIFRPLEESAVTLSSGQAQAVRFDRVLSAYLGFKLRGAAGAVLFIQPNELDRPGFNRMSAVVLRDGVTFYELPFMDSLSTVNLTVTNTAAPVEIEDIRACFVSYPVTYRGSFESSDPELNRIWQASRWATQMCMQTRHLDSPDHQEPISDFGDYLIEAAENDYAFGERWLARQDLRKFAGILKNSGYLNFHTSYSLLWLQ
;
A
#
# COMPACT_ATOMS: atom_id res chain seq x y z
N MET A 1 3.75 -25.69 -3.77
CA MET A 1 3.60 -24.26 -4.11
C MET A 1 4.02 -24.12 -5.56
N ALA A 2 3.19 -23.55 -6.42
CA ALA A 2 3.58 -23.28 -7.80
C ALA A 2 4.60 -22.15 -7.79
N GLU A 3 5.74 -22.31 -8.46
CA GLU A 3 6.76 -21.27 -8.58
C GLU A 3 6.24 -20.10 -9.42
N PHE A 4 6.60 -18.88 -9.05
CA PHE A 4 6.33 -17.69 -9.84
C PHE A 4 7.02 -17.79 -11.20
N THR A 5 6.24 -17.76 -12.28
CA THR A 5 6.74 -17.53 -13.63
C THR A 5 6.54 -16.04 -13.95
N PRO A 6 7.60 -15.30 -14.31
CA PRO A 6 7.46 -13.90 -14.70
C PRO A 6 6.43 -13.76 -15.82
N ALA A 7 5.41 -12.92 -15.61
CA ALA A 7 4.59 -12.47 -16.72
C ALA A 7 5.49 -11.65 -17.66
N ASP A 8 5.49 -11.96 -18.96
CA ASP A 8 6.19 -11.16 -19.96
C ASP A 8 5.47 -9.81 -20.10
N PRO A 9 6.05 -8.69 -19.61
CA PRO A 9 5.40 -7.40 -19.67
C PRO A 9 5.29 -6.86 -21.11
N SER A 10 5.87 -7.54 -22.10
CA SER A 10 5.71 -7.21 -23.53
C SER A 10 4.49 -7.87 -24.18
N ALA A 11 3.89 -8.89 -23.54
CA ALA A 11 2.79 -9.68 -24.13
C ALA A 11 1.40 -9.02 -23.98
N SER A 12 1.28 -7.99 -23.13
CA SER A 12 0.10 -7.13 -23.03
C SER A 12 0.51 -5.79 -22.42
N PRO A 13 -0.06 -4.65 -22.85
CA PRO A 13 0.21 -3.36 -22.23
C PRO A 13 -0.44 -3.32 -20.84
N VAL A 14 0.19 -3.99 -19.87
CA VAL A 14 -0.13 -3.80 -18.46
C VAL A 14 0.29 -2.37 -18.14
N LEU A 15 -0.68 -1.51 -17.82
CA LEU A 15 -0.38 -0.16 -17.35
C LEU A 15 0.31 -0.31 -15.99
N TYR A 16 1.61 -0.02 -15.94
CA TYR A 16 2.37 0.01 -14.69
C TYR A 16 2.86 1.43 -14.41
N LEU A 17 3.01 1.76 -13.12
CA LEU A 17 3.69 2.98 -12.73
C LEU A 17 5.16 2.84 -13.13
N ARG A 18 5.67 3.80 -13.90
CA ARG A 18 7.08 3.85 -14.29
C ARG A 18 7.75 5.05 -13.64
N PHE A 19 8.78 4.80 -12.85
CA PHE A 19 9.68 5.82 -12.32
C PHE A 19 11.02 5.74 -13.03
N ASP A 20 11.50 6.87 -13.54
CA ASP A 20 12.81 6.97 -14.18
C ASP A 20 13.77 7.81 -13.34
N ALA A 21 14.67 7.13 -12.62
CA ALA A 21 15.64 7.79 -11.76
C ALA A 21 16.65 8.64 -12.53
N THR A 22 16.83 8.42 -13.84
CA THR A 22 17.71 9.26 -14.68
C THR A 22 17.11 10.63 -14.95
N SER A 23 15.80 10.77 -14.80
CA SER A 23 15.07 12.03 -15.01
C SER A 23 14.90 12.84 -13.73
N GLU A 24 15.19 12.28 -12.55
CA GLU A 24 15.06 12.99 -11.28
C GLU A 24 16.31 13.87 -11.02
N PRO A 25 16.16 15.22 -10.98
CA PRO A 25 17.29 16.12 -10.76
C PRO A 25 17.92 15.87 -9.40
N GLU A 26 19.25 15.77 -9.37
CA GLU A 26 19.96 15.55 -8.11
C GLU A 26 19.88 16.77 -7.20
N ALA A 27 19.69 16.52 -5.90
CA ALA A 27 19.66 17.55 -4.86
C ALA A 27 18.61 18.65 -5.04
N TRP A 28 17.52 18.43 -5.80
CA TRP A 28 16.46 19.42 -6.01
C TRP A 28 15.76 19.91 -4.71
N ARG A 29 15.91 19.15 -3.62
CA ARG A 29 15.42 19.52 -2.28
C ARG A 29 16.45 20.33 -1.45
N SER A 30 17.65 20.54 -1.97
CA SER A 30 18.69 21.35 -1.31
C SER A 30 18.42 22.84 -1.53
N ALA A 31 18.67 23.65 -0.51
CA ALA A 31 18.58 25.11 -0.61
C ALA A 31 19.57 25.73 -1.61
N SER A 32 20.60 24.98 -2.03
CA SER A 32 21.62 25.42 -2.98
C SER A 32 21.34 25.01 -4.43
N PHE A 33 20.21 24.35 -4.70
CA PHE A 33 19.87 23.88 -6.04
C PHE A 33 19.49 25.07 -6.94
N ASP A 34 19.99 25.08 -8.18
CA ASP A 34 19.63 26.09 -9.18
C ASP A 34 18.37 25.63 -9.93
N ASP A 35 17.23 26.17 -9.52
CA ASP A 35 15.91 25.94 -10.12
C ASP A 35 15.53 27.01 -11.16
N SER A 36 16.47 27.84 -11.63
CA SER A 36 16.18 28.93 -12.58
C SER A 36 15.60 28.48 -13.92
N ALA A 37 15.79 27.21 -14.29
CA ALA A 37 15.22 26.60 -15.49
C ALA A 37 13.78 26.07 -15.28
N TRP A 38 13.27 26.03 -14.06
CA TRP A 38 11.93 25.52 -13.77
C TRP A 38 10.86 26.56 -14.10
N ASN A 39 9.71 26.08 -14.57
CA ASN A 39 8.55 26.95 -14.75
C ASN A 39 7.99 27.38 -13.39
N ASN A 40 7.59 28.64 -13.29
CA ASN A 40 6.89 29.14 -12.12
C ASN A 40 5.54 28.41 -11.94
N ALA A 41 5.20 28.09 -10.69
CA ALA A 41 3.89 27.60 -10.34
C ALA A 41 2.80 28.66 -10.64
N ALA A 42 1.62 28.21 -11.06
CA ALA A 42 0.48 29.08 -11.32
C ALA A 42 -0.64 28.82 -10.29
N PRO A 43 -1.42 29.84 -9.92
CA PRO A 43 -2.60 29.64 -9.09
C PRO A 43 -3.64 28.80 -9.85
N ILE A 44 -4.29 27.89 -9.13
CA ILE A 44 -5.45 27.15 -9.62
C ILE A 44 -6.64 27.49 -8.72
N ASP A 45 -7.84 27.43 -9.28
CA ASP A 45 -9.07 27.50 -8.48
C ASP A 45 -9.11 26.31 -7.52
N SER A 46 -9.56 26.57 -6.28
CA SER A 46 -9.68 25.50 -5.29
C SER A 46 -10.75 24.50 -5.74
N ILE A 47 -10.32 23.30 -6.12
CA ILE A 47 -11.20 22.15 -6.34
C ILE A 47 -11.64 21.52 -5.02
N TRP A 48 -10.93 21.86 -3.94
CA TRP A 48 -11.24 21.45 -2.58
C TRP A 48 -12.21 22.49 -2.01
N GLY A 49 -13.35 22.06 -1.47
CA GLY A 49 -14.29 22.95 -0.79
C GLY A 49 -13.67 23.60 0.46
N PRO A 50 -14.49 24.05 1.43
CA PRO A 50 -13.95 24.57 2.69
C PRO A 50 -12.97 23.60 3.35
N LEU A 51 -11.71 24.02 3.50
CA LEU A 51 -10.69 23.22 4.16
C LEU A 51 -10.94 23.20 5.67
N ALA A 52 -10.75 22.04 6.28
CA ALA A 52 -10.84 21.85 7.72
C ALA A 52 -9.64 21.03 8.21
N ALA A 53 -9.24 21.24 9.46
CA ALA A 53 -8.24 20.39 10.08
C ALA A 53 -8.74 18.94 10.12
N SER A 54 -7.88 17.99 9.76
CA SER A 54 -8.23 16.57 9.85
C SER A 54 -8.49 16.20 11.30
N GLU A 55 -9.68 15.67 11.55
CA GLU A 55 -10.02 15.03 12.83
C GLU A 55 -9.40 13.63 12.94
N ILE A 56 -8.93 13.03 11.83
CA ILE A 56 -8.31 11.70 11.79
C ILE A 56 -6.82 11.85 12.08
N PRO A 57 -6.26 11.08 13.04
CA PRO A 57 -4.82 11.11 13.30
C PRO A 57 -4.03 10.64 12.06
N PRO A 58 -2.78 11.10 11.90
CA PRO A 58 -1.87 10.50 10.92
C PRO A 58 -1.79 8.98 11.13
N ARG A 59 -1.68 8.24 10.03
CA ARG A 59 -1.44 6.80 10.08
C ARG A 59 -0.13 6.52 10.82
N MET A 60 -0.11 5.44 11.59
CA MET A 60 1.14 4.90 12.10
C MET A 60 1.93 4.24 10.97
N GLU A 61 3.24 4.21 11.11
CA GLU A 61 4.17 3.55 10.21
C GLU A 61 5.04 2.57 10.98
N ALA A 62 5.28 1.39 10.41
CA ALA A 62 6.23 0.42 10.93
C ALA A 62 7.00 -0.26 9.78
N ILE A 63 8.31 -0.41 9.94
CA ILE A 63 9.14 -1.05 8.91
C ILE A 63 9.14 -2.56 9.13
N PHE A 64 8.60 -3.30 8.16
CA PHE A 64 8.71 -4.74 8.06
C PHE A 64 9.81 -5.10 7.06
N ARG A 65 10.65 -6.07 7.45
CA ARG A 65 11.70 -6.62 6.60
C ARG A 65 11.29 -7.99 6.09
N PRO A 66 11.81 -8.43 4.94
CA PRO A 66 11.59 -9.77 4.44
C PRO A 66 12.06 -10.85 5.44
N LEU A 67 11.46 -12.04 5.34
CA LEU A 67 11.84 -13.24 6.11
C LEU A 67 13.24 -13.73 5.77
N GLU A 68 13.62 -13.60 4.50
CA GLU A 68 14.91 -13.97 3.95
C GLU A 68 15.80 -12.73 3.84
N GLU A 69 17.12 -12.91 3.72
CA GLU A 69 18.04 -11.80 3.52
C GLU A 69 17.66 -11.03 2.24
N SER A 70 17.42 -9.73 2.37
CA SER A 70 16.89 -8.89 1.29
C SER A 70 17.93 -8.53 0.22
N ALA A 71 19.21 -8.78 0.51
CA ALA A 71 20.32 -8.49 -0.40
C ALA A 71 20.36 -9.53 -1.52
N VAL A 72 19.95 -9.15 -2.74
CA VAL A 72 19.88 -10.05 -3.89
C VAL A 72 20.50 -9.39 -5.11
N THR A 73 21.32 -10.12 -5.85
CA THR A 73 21.86 -9.67 -7.14
C THR A 73 21.14 -10.38 -8.28
N LEU A 74 20.53 -9.61 -9.19
CA LEU A 74 19.79 -10.12 -10.33
C LEU A 74 20.42 -9.66 -11.65
N SER A 75 20.66 -10.60 -12.55
CA SER A 75 21.01 -10.35 -13.95
C SER A 75 19.74 -10.30 -14.82
N SER A 76 19.86 -9.77 -16.04
CA SER A 76 18.73 -9.70 -16.98
C SER A 76 18.00 -11.03 -17.14
N GLY A 77 16.68 -11.01 -17.00
CA GLY A 77 15.80 -12.17 -17.15
C GLY A 77 15.71 -13.06 -15.90
N GLN A 78 16.48 -12.79 -14.84
CA GLN A 78 16.31 -13.47 -13.56
C GLN A 78 15.15 -12.86 -12.77
N ALA A 79 14.50 -13.70 -11.97
CA ALA A 79 13.43 -13.31 -11.09
C ALA A 79 13.65 -13.83 -9.67
N GLN A 80 13.12 -13.10 -8.69
CA GLN A 80 13.18 -13.44 -7.26
C GLN A 80 11.85 -13.14 -6.60
N ALA A 81 11.39 -14.03 -5.72
CA ALA A 81 10.28 -13.76 -4.81
C ALA A 81 10.85 -13.36 -3.44
N VAL A 82 10.37 -12.24 -2.90
CA VAL A 82 10.76 -11.74 -1.57
C VAL A 82 9.55 -11.82 -0.67
N ARG A 83 9.63 -12.53 0.46
CA ARG A 83 8.49 -12.88 1.30
C ARG A 83 8.54 -12.17 2.65
N PHE A 84 7.38 -11.79 3.16
CA PHE A 84 7.14 -11.22 4.49
C PHE A 84 6.44 -12.25 5.37
N ASP A 85 6.43 -12.02 6.69
CA ASP A 85 5.87 -12.96 7.67
C ASP A 85 4.33 -13.00 7.69
N ARG A 86 3.69 -12.03 7.04
CA ARG A 86 2.23 -11.86 6.96
C ARG A 86 1.84 -10.97 5.78
N VAL A 87 0.55 -10.84 5.51
CA VAL A 87 0.00 -9.84 4.58
C VAL A 87 0.07 -8.45 5.24
N LEU A 88 0.53 -7.45 4.50
CA LEU A 88 0.77 -6.09 4.95
C LEU A 88 0.07 -5.09 4.04
N SER A 89 -0.58 -4.08 4.64
CA SER A 89 -0.93 -2.83 3.97
C SER A 89 0.28 -1.89 4.01
N ALA A 90 1.03 -1.77 2.92
CA ALA A 90 2.33 -1.12 2.95
C ALA A 90 2.71 -0.34 1.69
N TYR A 91 3.59 0.64 1.89
CA TYR A 91 4.39 1.24 0.81
C TYR A 91 5.70 0.44 0.68
N LEU A 92 6.04 0.00 -0.53
CA LEU A 92 7.30 -0.69 -0.77
C LEU A 92 8.42 0.29 -1.03
N GLY A 93 9.51 0.14 -0.27
CA GLY A 93 10.75 0.91 -0.41
C GLY A 93 11.92 0.03 -0.84
N PHE A 94 12.78 0.60 -1.68
CA PHE A 94 13.93 -0.07 -2.28
C PHE A 94 15.18 0.78 -2.17
N LYS A 95 16.31 0.10 -1.94
CA LYS A 95 17.66 0.62 -2.22
C LYS A 95 18.29 -0.29 -3.25
N LEU A 96 18.56 0.26 -4.43
CA LEU A 96 19.05 -0.47 -5.58
C LEU A 96 20.41 0.08 -6.00
N ARG A 97 21.28 -0.77 -6.51
CA ARG A 97 22.54 -0.38 -7.16
C ARG A 97 22.64 -1.01 -8.54
N GLY A 98 22.97 -0.20 -9.54
CA GLY A 98 23.10 -0.68 -10.91
C GLY A 98 23.57 0.40 -11.88
N ALA A 99 23.60 0.03 -13.15
CA ALA A 99 23.89 0.94 -14.25
C ALA A 99 22.61 1.68 -14.69
N ALA A 100 22.79 2.91 -15.18
CA ALA A 100 21.71 3.70 -15.75
C ALA A 100 20.94 2.95 -16.84
N GLY A 101 19.62 3.02 -16.81
CA GLY A 101 18.73 2.37 -17.79
C GLY A 101 18.33 0.94 -17.45
N ALA A 102 18.99 0.26 -16.49
CA ALA A 102 18.51 -1.01 -15.97
C ALA A 102 17.09 -0.85 -15.40
N VAL A 103 16.22 -1.84 -15.61
CA VAL A 103 14.82 -1.79 -15.18
C VAL A 103 14.55 -2.90 -14.18
N LEU A 104 14.11 -2.53 -12.98
CA LEU A 104 13.52 -3.43 -12.00
C LEU A 104 11.99 -3.39 -12.13
N PHE A 105 11.39 -4.52 -12.44
CA PHE A 105 9.97 -4.73 -12.34
C PHE A 105 9.62 -5.28 -10.96
N ILE A 106 8.56 -4.72 -10.38
CA ILE A 106 8.09 -5.00 -9.03
C ILE A 106 6.62 -5.40 -9.12
N GLN A 107 6.30 -6.59 -8.59
CA GLN A 107 4.94 -7.10 -8.52
C GLN A 107 4.64 -7.53 -7.07
N PRO A 108 4.04 -6.65 -6.25
CA PRO A 108 3.51 -7.06 -4.94
C PRO A 108 2.35 -8.04 -5.13
N ASN A 109 2.24 -9.05 -4.27
CA ASN A 109 1.14 -10.01 -4.26
C ASN A 109 0.84 -10.46 -2.82
N GLU A 110 -0.42 -10.72 -2.50
CA GLU A 110 -0.80 -11.37 -1.23
C GLU A 110 -0.42 -12.85 -1.18
N LEU A 111 -0.32 -13.50 -2.34
CA LEU A 111 0.09 -14.89 -2.53
C LEU A 111 1.30 -14.93 -3.47
N ASP A 112 2.21 -15.87 -3.30
CA ASP A 112 3.38 -16.06 -4.19
C ASP A 112 2.97 -16.66 -5.55
N ARG A 113 2.21 -15.87 -6.32
CA ARG A 113 1.78 -16.15 -7.70
C ARG A 113 1.40 -14.84 -8.38
N PRO A 114 1.47 -14.74 -9.71
CA PRO A 114 1.01 -13.56 -10.43
C PRO A 114 -0.46 -13.24 -10.09
N GLY A 115 -0.70 -12.07 -9.51
CA GLY A 115 -2.02 -11.53 -9.21
C GLY A 115 -2.40 -10.31 -10.06
N PHE A 116 -3.56 -9.71 -9.76
CA PHE A 116 -4.08 -8.50 -10.40
C PHE A 116 -3.45 -7.20 -9.85
N ASN A 117 -2.45 -7.32 -8.98
CA ASN A 117 -1.86 -6.20 -8.24
C ASN A 117 -1.04 -5.27 -9.14
N ARG A 118 -0.84 -4.05 -8.64
CA ARG A 118 -0.23 -2.94 -9.40
C ARG A 118 1.24 -3.21 -9.65
N MET A 119 1.57 -3.62 -10.88
CA MET A 119 2.95 -3.70 -11.33
C MET A 119 3.59 -2.31 -11.35
N SER A 120 4.88 -2.24 -11.02
CA SER A 120 5.70 -1.03 -11.13
C SER A 120 7.02 -1.33 -11.83
N ALA A 121 7.59 -0.31 -12.47
CA ALA A 121 8.92 -0.35 -13.06
C ALA A 121 9.77 0.81 -12.56
N VAL A 122 10.97 0.49 -12.08
CA VAL A 122 11.98 1.46 -11.65
C VAL A 122 13.14 1.39 -12.64
N VAL A 123 13.37 2.47 -13.38
CA VAL A 123 14.58 2.64 -14.18
C VAL A 123 15.66 3.23 -13.28
N LEU A 124 16.79 2.54 -13.18
CA LEU A 124 17.90 2.95 -12.34
C LEU A 124 18.70 4.08 -13.00
N ARG A 125 19.34 4.89 -12.16
CA ARG A 125 20.48 5.75 -12.51
C ARG A 125 21.79 5.02 -12.19
N ASP A 126 22.92 5.56 -12.64
CA ASP A 126 24.24 5.01 -12.27
C ASP A 126 24.46 5.09 -10.76
N GLY A 127 24.96 4.01 -10.17
CA GLY A 127 25.22 3.94 -8.74
C GLY A 127 23.96 3.57 -7.97
N VAL A 128 23.57 4.38 -6.97
CA VAL A 128 22.48 4.05 -6.05
C VAL A 128 21.19 4.74 -6.45
N THR A 129 20.10 3.98 -6.51
CA THR A 129 18.73 4.47 -6.66
C THR A 129 17.93 4.14 -5.39
N PHE A 130 17.39 5.16 -4.74
CA PHE A 130 16.37 5.00 -3.70
C PHE A 130 15.00 5.24 -4.31
N TYR A 131 14.04 4.37 -4.05
CA TYR A 131 12.68 4.60 -4.50
C TYR A 131 11.68 3.97 -3.54
N GLU A 132 10.61 4.71 -3.27
CA GLU A 132 9.44 4.22 -2.55
C GLU A 132 8.24 4.34 -3.48
N LEU A 133 7.45 3.27 -3.60
CA LEU A 133 6.26 3.30 -4.44
C LEU A 133 5.28 4.34 -3.86
N PRO A 134 4.64 5.18 -4.69
CA PRO A 134 3.76 6.26 -4.23
C PRO A 134 2.35 5.78 -3.85
N PHE A 135 2.14 4.47 -3.82
CA PHE A 135 0.85 3.85 -3.50
C PHE A 135 1.04 2.75 -2.46
N MET A 136 0.02 2.60 -1.62
CA MET A 136 -0.08 1.49 -0.68
C MET A 136 -0.61 0.27 -1.41
N ASP A 137 -0.08 -0.91 -1.10
CA ASP A 137 -0.49 -2.19 -1.65
C ASP A 137 -0.78 -3.20 -0.51
N SER A 138 -1.47 -4.30 -0.85
CA SER A 138 -1.67 -5.44 0.05
C SER A 138 -0.75 -6.58 -0.38
N LEU A 139 0.22 -6.93 0.46
CA LEU A 139 1.27 -7.86 0.04
C LEU A 139 1.77 -8.75 1.18
N SER A 140 2.07 -10.00 0.85
CA SER A 140 2.95 -10.85 1.65
C SER A 140 4.21 -11.25 0.87
N THR A 141 4.18 -11.09 -0.45
CA THR A 141 5.25 -11.47 -1.36
C THR A 141 5.45 -10.36 -2.39
N VAL A 142 6.69 -10.14 -2.82
CA VAL A 142 7.05 -9.23 -3.89
C VAL A 142 7.87 -10.00 -4.90
N ASN A 143 7.35 -10.16 -6.10
CA ASN A 143 8.04 -10.80 -7.20
C ASN A 143 8.79 -9.73 -8.00
N LEU A 144 10.08 -9.96 -8.22
CA LEU A 144 11.01 -9.02 -8.81
C LEU A 144 11.60 -9.63 -10.07
N THR A 145 11.68 -8.84 -11.13
CA THR A 145 12.36 -9.23 -12.38
C THR A 145 13.19 -8.06 -12.88
N VAL A 146 14.39 -8.34 -13.36
CA VAL A 146 15.29 -7.31 -13.89
C VAL A 146 15.48 -7.46 -15.40
N THR A 147 15.46 -6.35 -16.13
CA THR A 147 15.72 -6.30 -17.57
C THR A 147 16.61 -5.11 -17.94
N ASN A 148 17.06 -5.08 -19.20
CA ASN A 148 17.88 -3.99 -19.75
C ASN A 148 19.18 -3.73 -18.98
N THR A 149 19.86 -4.79 -18.52
CA THR A 149 21.08 -4.65 -17.71
C THR A 149 22.35 -4.84 -18.52
N ALA A 150 23.28 -3.89 -18.41
CA ALA A 150 24.67 -4.08 -18.85
C ALA A 150 25.53 -4.82 -17.81
N ALA A 151 25.14 -4.77 -16.53
CA ALA A 151 25.75 -5.46 -15.39
C ALA A 151 24.64 -5.82 -14.37
N PRO A 152 24.83 -6.82 -13.50
CA PRO A 152 23.82 -7.21 -12.53
C PRO A 152 23.34 -6.04 -11.65
N VAL A 153 22.05 -6.03 -11.33
CA VAL A 153 21.44 -5.10 -10.40
C VAL A 153 21.50 -5.70 -9.00
N GLU A 154 22.08 -4.96 -8.06
CA GLU A 154 22.08 -5.31 -6.65
C GLU A 154 20.88 -4.64 -5.97
N ILE A 155 20.01 -5.46 -5.39
CA ILE A 155 18.96 -5.01 -4.51
C ILE A 155 19.52 -5.06 -3.10
N GLU A 156 19.89 -3.90 -2.54
CA GLU A 156 20.57 -3.82 -1.24
C GLU A 156 19.60 -3.83 -0.06
N ASP A 157 18.40 -3.25 -0.23
CA ASP A 157 17.34 -3.20 0.79
C ASP A 157 15.98 -3.27 0.10
N ILE A 158 15.09 -4.10 0.65
CA ILE A 158 13.67 -4.10 0.36
C ILE A 158 12.96 -4.01 1.70
N ARG A 159 12.00 -3.09 1.80
CA ARG A 159 11.21 -2.91 3.01
C ARG A 159 9.77 -2.65 2.69
N ALA A 160 8.88 -3.16 3.54
CA ALA A 160 7.49 -2.79 3.56
C ALA A 160 7.29 -1.75 4.68
N CYS A 161 7.01 -0.51 4.33
CA CYS A 161 6.54 0.49 5.28
C CYS A 161 5.05 0.22 5.52
N PHE A 162 4.76 -0.63 6.50
CA PHE A 162 3.40 -0.93 6.94
C PHE A 162 2.75 0.34 7.47
N VAL A 163 1.53 0.58 7.03
CA VAL A 163 0.70 1.70 7.47
C VAL A 163 -0.65 1.21 7.96
N SER A 164 -1.15 1.84 9.04
CA SER A 164 -2.55 1.71 9.47
C SER A 164 -2.98 2.91 10.31
N TYR A 165 -4.27 2.98 10.61
CA TYR A 165 -4.76 3.80 11.72
C TYR A 165 -4.03 3.39 13.00
N PRO A 166 -3.59 4.35 13.84
CA PRO A 166 -2.92 4.02 15.09
C PRO A 166 -3.88 3.33 16.07
N VAL A 167 -3.62 2.06 16.37
CA VAL A 167 -4.42 1.28 17.32
C VAL A 167 -3.62 0.88 18.55
N THR A 168 -4.32 0.63 19.65
CA THR A 168 -3.75 -0.01 20.84
C THR A 168 -4.44 -1.35 21.04
N TYR A 169 -3.68 -2.42 21.22
CA TYR A 169 -4.21 -3.76 21.42
C TYR A 169 -4.78 -3.87 22.84
N ARG A 170 -6.09 -3.61 22.99
CA ARG A 170 -6.80 -3.65 24.27
C ARG A 170 -7.52 -4.96 24.51
N GLY A 171 -8.07 -5.54 23.45
CA GLY A 171 -8.77 -6.80 23.46
C GLY A 171 -7.83 -8.00 23.41
N SER A 172 -8.24 -9.06 24.09
CA SER A 172 -7.57 -10.35 24.07
C SER A 172 -8.59 -11.47 24.03
N PHE A 173 -8.22 -12.55 23.34
CA PHE A 173 -8.95 -13.81 23.32
C PHE A 173 -7.93 -14.94 23.44
N GLU A 174 -8.26 -15.94 24.24
CA GLU A 174 -7.50 -17.17 24.37
C GLU A 174 -8.47 -18.31 24.71
N SER A 175 -8.22 -19.47 24.12
CA SER A 175 -8.97 -20.69 24.36
C SER A 175 -8.05 -21.90 24.33
N SER A 176 -8.55 -23.05 24.80
CA SER A 176 -7.84 -24.33 24.69
C SER A 176 -7.75 -24.86 23.24
N ASP A 177 -8.53 -24.29 22.32
CA ASP A 177 -8.45 -24.62 20.90
C ASP A 177 -7.42 -23.70 20.21
N PRO A 178 -6.27 -24.23 19.77
CA PRO A 178 -5.23 -23.42 19.13
C PRO A 178 -5.69 -22.79 17.80
N GLU A 179 -6.70 -23.35 17.12
CA GLU A 179 -7.20 -22.81 15.86
C GLU A 179 -8.04 -21.55 16.09
N LEU A 180 -8.89 -21.54 17.12
CA LEU A 180 -9.64 -20.33 17.50
C LEU A 180 -8.69 -19.18 17.89
N ASN A 181 -7.56 -19.50 18.52
CA ASN A 181 -6.54 -18.51 18.86
C ASN A 181 -5.88 -17.93 17.59
N ARG A 182 -5.63 -18.77 16.58
CA ARG A 182 -5.13 -18.33 15.26
C ARG A 182 -6.13 -17.46 14.53
N ILE A 183 -7.41 -17.83 14.51
CA ILE A 183 -8.48 -17.04 13.88
C ILE A 183 -8.55 -15.66 14.52
N TRP A 184 -8.55 -15.56 15.85
CA TRP A 184 -8.52 -14.26 16.54
C TRP A 184 -7.32 -13.39 16.13
N GLN A 185 -6.12 -13.97 16.10
CA GLN A 185 -4.91 -13.24 15.69
C GLN A 185 -5.00 -12.74 14.24
N ALA A 186 -5.50 -13.59 13.33
CA ALA A 186 -5.66 -13.27 11.92
C ALA A 186 -6.73 -12.20 11.69
N SER A 187 -7.93 -12.35 12.29
CA SER A 187 -9.01 -11.36 12.19
C SER A 187 -8.56 -10.01 12.74
N ARG A 188 -7.98 -9.97 13.93
CA ARG A 188 -7.48 -8.72 14.53
C ARG A 188 -6.43 -8.03 13.64
N TRP A 189 -5.54 -8.79 13.02
CA TRP A 189 -4.55 -8.24 12.09
C TRP A 189 -5.21 -7.69 10.83
N ALA A 190 -6.17 -8.42 10.26
CA ALA A 190 -6.94 -8.00 9.10
C ALA A 190 -7.71 -6.69 9.38
N THR A 191 -8.39 -6.58 10.53
CA THR A 191 -9.06 -5.34 10.95
C THR A 191 -8.06 -4.18 11.00
N GLN A 192 -6.88 -4.37 11.60
CA GLN A 192 -5.87 -3.30 11.69
C GLN A 192 -5.39 -2.83 10.32
N MET A 193 -5.07 -3.73 9.39
CA MET A 193 -4.57 -3.33 8.07
C MET A 193 -5.65 -2.67 7.21
N CYS A 194 -6.93 -3.00 7.41
CA CYS A 194 -8.06 -2.33 6.76
C CYS A 194 -8.39 -0.96 7.38
N MET A 195 -8.09 -0.75 8.66
CA MET A 195 -8.19 0.57 9.28
C MET A 195 -7.10 1.50 8.74
N GLN A 196 -7.44 2.44 7.85
CA GLN A 196 -6.53 3.45 7.29
C GLN A 196 -7.01 4.87 7.65
N THR A 197 -7.25 5.73 6.66
CA THR A 197 -7.98 7.00 6.84
C THR A 197 -9.51 6.80 6.88
N ARG A 198 -9.95 5.56 6.72
CA ARG A 198 -11.31 5.01 6.80
C ARG A 198 -11.15 3.50 7.00
N HIS A 199 -12.21 2.81 7.40
CA HIS A 199 -12.26 1.35 7.20
C HIS A 199 -12.25 1.05 5.69
N LEU A 200 -11.64 -0.07 5.30
CA LEU A 200 -11.48 -0.49 3.91
C LEU A 200 -12.04 -1.89 3.76
N ASP A 201 -12.76 -2.13 2.67
CA ASP A 201 -13.15 -3.49 2.25
C ASP A 201 -11.92 -4.40 2.11
N SER A 202 -10.85 -3.86 1.54
CA SER A 202 -9.52 -4.47 1.53
C SER A 202 -8.42 -3.42 1.27
N PRO A 203 -7.17 -3.66 1.72
CA PRO A 203 -6.04 -2.79 1.41
C PRO A 203 -5.60 -2.86 -0.05
N ASP A 204 -6.02 -3.86 -0.84
CA ASP A 204 -5.71 -4.00 -2.26
C ASP A 204 -6.68 -3.18 -3.13
N HIS A 205 -7.98 -3.45 -3.00
CA HIS A 205 -9.04 -2.80 -3.76
C HIS A 205 -9.20 -1.33 -3.38
N GLN A 206 -9.16 -1.03 -2.07
CA GLN A 206 -9.24 0.32 -1.51
C GLN A 206 -10.44 1.12 -2.02
N GLU A 207 -11.62 0.48 -2.06
CA GLU A 207 -12.81 1.12 -2.61
C GLU A 207 -13.07 2.47 -1.90
N PRO A 208 -13.50 3.52 -2.62
CA PRO A 208 -14.09 4.69 -1.98
C PRO A 208 -15.19 4.29 -0.98
N ILE A 209 -15.68 5.24 -0.18
CA ILE A 209 -16.70 4.94 0.83
C ILE A 209 -18.03 4.61 0.12
N SER A 210 -18.26 3.32 -0.14
CA SER A 210 -19.48 2.76 -0.77
C SER A 210 -19.98 1.50 -0.07
N ASP A 211 -19.09 0.63 0.41
CA ASP A 211 -19.47 -0.61 1.13
C ASP A 211 -19.55 -0.41 2.64
N PHE A 212 -20.56 0.37 3.06
CA PHE A 212 -20.74 0.74 4.47
C PHE A 212 -21.15 -0.42 5.40
N GLY A 213 -21.45 -1.61 4.85
CA GLY A 213 -21.78 -2.81 5.61
C GLY A 213 -20.53 -3.43 6.22
N ASP A 214 -19.49 -3.56 5.42
CA ASP A 214 -18.16 -4.03 5.79
C ASP A 214 -17.60 -3.17 6.93
N TYR A 215 -17.77 -1.85 6.84
CA TYR A 215 -17.27 -0.92 7.85
C TYR A 215 -17.98 -1.07 9.19
N LEU A 216 -19.23 -1.56 9.22
CA LEU A 216 -19.92 -1.86 10.48
C LEU A 216 -19.31 -3.09 11.14
N ILE A 217 -19.08 -4.14 10.35
CA ILE A 217 -18.48 -5.39 10.83
C ILE A 217 -17.09 -5.09 11.36
N GLU A 218 -16.27 -4.38 10.59
CA GLU A 218 -14.93 -3.93 11.02
C GLU A 218 -15.00 -3.04 12.27
N ALA A 219 -15.96 -2.12 12.37
CA ALA A 219 -16.13 -1.29 13.56
C ALA A 219 -16.47 -2.13 14.80
N ALA A 220 -17.28 -3.19 14.65
CA ALA A 220 -17.58 -4.12 15.73
C ALA A 220 -16.34 -4.94 16.14
N GLU A 221 -15.58 -5.46 15.17
CA GLU A 221 -14.32 -6.17 15.43
C GLU A 221 -13.31 -5.28 16.15
N ASN A 222 -13.14 -4.05 15.66
CA ASN A 222 -12.30 -3.01 16.24
C ASN A 222 -12.72 -2.71 17.69
N ASP A 223 -14.01 -2.62 17.99
CA ASP A 223 -14.50 -2.41 19.35
C ASP A 223 -14.02 -3.51 20.32
N TYR A 224 -14.02 -4.76 19.88
CA TYR A 224 -13.48 -5.88 20.67
C TYR A 224 -11.95 -5.91 20.71
N ALA A 225 -11.26 -5.60 19.62
CA ALA A 225 -9.82 -5.73 19.48
C ALA A 225 -9.02 -4.54 20.04
N PHE A 226 -9.47 -3.32 19.78
CA PHE A 226 -8.73 -2.08 20.04
C PHE A 226 -9.54 -1.06 20.86
N GLY A 227 -10.88 -1.14 20.82
CA GLY A 227 -11.77 -0.18 21.47
C GLY A 227 -11.59 1.24 20.90
N GLU A 228 -11.36 1.35 19.60
CA GLU A 228 -11.11 2.60 18.88
C GLU A 228 -12.38 3.03 18.13
N ARG A 229 -13.15 3.98 18.69
CA ARG A 229 -14.45 4.36 18.11
C ARG A 229 -14.39 5.55 17.18
N TRP A 230 -13.26 6.24 17.13
CA TRP A 230 -13.17 7.52 16.45
C TRP A 230 -13.21 7.37 14.94
N LEU A 231 -12.52 6.38 14.37
CA LEU A 231 -12.53 6.15 12.93
C LEU A 231 -13.95 5.86 12.42
N ALA A 232 -14.70 5.00 13.11
CA ALA A 232 -16.10 4.69 12.76
C ALA A 232 -16.99 5.94 12.77
N ARG A 233 -16.81 6.85 13.76
CA ARG A 233 -17.51 8.15 13.77
C ARG A 233 -17.17 8.98 12.53
N GLN A 234 -15.91 9.00 12.10
CA GLN A 234 -15.51 9.76 10.92
C GLN A 234 -16.07 9.15 9.64
N ASP A 235 -16.12 7.83 9.54
CA ASP A 235 -16.69 7.14 8.38
C ASP A 235 -18.20 7.40 8.25
N LEU A 236 -18.95 7.41 9.37
CA LEU A 236 -20.34 7.84 9.39
C LEU A 236 -20.53 9.28 8.87
N ARG A 237 -19.67 10.22 9.27
CA ARG A 237 -19.74 11.61 8.80
C ARG A 237 -19.47 11.73 7.31
N LYS A 238 -18.45 11.03 6.80
CA LYS A 238 -18.11 11.02 5.36
C LYS A 238 -19.23 10.38 4.55
N PHE A 239 -19.75 9.25 5.00
CA PHE A 239 -20.84 8.54 4.34
C PHE A 239 -22.12 9.39 4.30
N ALA A 240 -22.48 10.07 5.40
CA ALA A 240 -23.60 11.01 5.40
C ALA A 240 -23.41 12.16 4.38
N GLY A 241 -22.18 12.65 4.21
CA GLY A 241 -21.84 13.63 3.18
C GLY A 241 -22.02 13.08 1.76
N ILE A 242 -21.56 11.86 1.50
CA ILE A 242 -21.74 11.17 0.22
C ILE A 242 -23.22 10.97 -0.09
N LEU A 243 -24.00 10.43 0.86
CA LEU A 243 -25.45 10.27 0.71
C LEU A 243 -26.12 11.58 0.34
N LYS A 244 -25.84 12.67 1.07
CA LYS A 244 -26.43 13.98 0.78
C LYS A 244 -26.09 14.46 -0.63
N ASN A 245 -24.84 14.29 -1.07
CA ASN A 245 -24.40 14.69 -2.40
C ASN A 245 -24.98 13.80 -3.51
N SER A 246 -25.29 12.55 -3.20
CA SER A 246 -25.89 11.56 -4.11
C SER A 246 -27.42 11.51 -4.05
N GLY A 247 -28.09 12.51 -3.46
CA GLY A 247 -29.55 12.54 -3.36
C GLY A 247 -30.14 11.44 -2.47
N TYR A 248 -29.38 11.00 -1.47
CA TYR A 248 -29.67 9.89 -0.56
C TYR A 248 -29.80 8.51 -1.23
N LEU A 249 -29.26 8.39 -2.44
CA LEU A 249 -29.10 7.10 -3.11
C LEU A 249 -27.78 6.46 -2.67
N ASN A 250 -27.84 5.15 -2.41
CA ASN A 250 -26.67 4.37 -2.06
C ASN A 250 -26.68 3.01 -2.78
N PHE A 251 -25.48 2.51 -3.03
CA PHE A 251 -25.24 1.11 -3.36
C PHE A 251 -25.54 0.24 -2.12
N HIS A 252 -26.22 -0.90 -2.29
CA HIS A 252 -26.65 -1.78 -1.18
C HIS A 252 -27.37 -1.08 0.00
N THR A 253 -28.57 -0.54 -0.23
CA THR A 253 -29.39 0.15 0.80
C THR A 253 -29.59 -0.62 2.11
N SER A 254 -29.53 -1.96 2.11
CA SER A 254 -29.61 -2.77 3.32
C SER A 254 -28.45 -2.54 4.29
N TYR A 255 -27.25 -2.23 3.79
CA TYR A 255 -26.05 -2.03 4.64
C TYR A 255 -26.18 -0.79 5.52
N SER A 256 -26.73 0.29 4.98
CA SER A 256 -26.98 1.51 5.75
C SER A 256 -27.99 1.31 6.88
N LEU A 257 -28.92 0.35 6.74
CA LEU A 257 -29.89 0.04 7.80
C LEU A 257 -29.26 -0.68 9.00
N LEU A 258 -28.13 -1.38 8.81
CA LEU A 258 -27.46 -2.09 9.91
C LEU A 258 -26.93 -1.13 10.98
N TRP A 259 -26.69 0.13 10.62
CA TRP A 259 -26.21 1.19 11.54
C TRP A 259 -27.31 1.82 12.40
N LEU A 260 -28.58 1.45 12.20
CA LEU A 260 -29.72 1.97 12.96
C LEU A 260 -30.17 1.03 14.10
N GLN A 261 -29.42 -0.05 14.34
CA GLN A 261 -29.75 -1.10 15.31
C GLN A 261 -29.42 -0.71 16.75
#